data_AF-A0A2T9Z6U1-F1
#
_entry.id   AF-A0A2T9Z6U1-F1
#
_cell.length_a   1.000
_cell.length_b   1.000
_cell.length_c   1.000
_cell.angle_alpha   90.00
_cell.angle_beta   90.00
_cell.angle_gamma   90.00
#
_symmetry.space_group_name_H-M   'P 1'
#
loop_
_entity.id
_entity.type
_entity.pdbx_description
1 polymer ?
#
loop_
_entity_poly.entity_id
_entity_poly.type
_entity_poly.pdbx_seq_one_letter_code
_entity_poly.pdbx_strand_id
1 'polypeptide(L)'
;MTRAQRIIGTFVLSSTVWLFLVLDIIPIPLPTFLTSNILPILPFYLLISFGSYALCNIGYNLMTFRECPDEYYKLMSEISESKQFLLANGIKL
;
A
#
# COMPACT_ATOMS: atom_id res chain seq x y z
N MET A 1 8.78 7.06 18.12
CA MET A 1 7.67 6.14 17.79
C MET A 1 7.89 5.61 16.38
N THR A 2 8.22 4.32 16.23
CA THR A 2 8.43 3.76 14.88
C THR A 2 7.08 3.65 14.16
N ARG A 3 7.02 3.93 12.85
CA ARG A 3 5.75 3.87 12.10
C ARG A 3 5.06 2.51 12.22
N ALA A 4 5.84 1.45 12.33
CA ALA A 4 5.37 0.09 12.57
C ALA A 4 4.60 -0.04 13.90
N GLN A 5 5.14 0.49 15.01
CA GLN A 5 4.47 0.46 16.31
C GLN A 5 3.11 1.17 16.28
N ARG A 6 3.00 2.27 15.53
CA ARG A 6 1.73 3.00 15.39
C ARG A 6 0.68 2.16 14.66
N ILE A 7 1.06 1.51 13.56
CA ILE A 7 0.15 0.67 12.76
C ILE A 7 -0.30 -0.54 13.57
N ILE A 8 0.63 -1.24 14.22
CA ILE A 8 0.34 -2.39 15.07
C ILE A 8 -0.59 -1.95 16.22
N GLY A 9 -0.28 -0.83 16.88
CA GLY A 9 -1.11 -0.29 17.96
C GLY A 9 -2.54 0.02 17.51
N THR A 10 -2.72 0.65 16.35
CA THR A 10 -4.06 0.90 15.79
C THR A 10 -4.80 -0.38 15.43
N PHE A 11 -4.11 -1.39 14.90
CA PHE A 11 -4.72 -2.66 14.51
C PHE A 11 -5.20 -3.45 15.73
N VAL A 12 -4.37 -3.50 16.78
CA VAL A 12 -4.72 -4.14 18.06
C VAL A 12 -5.93 -3.46 18.69
N LEU A 13 -5.94 -2.14 18.79
CA LEU A 13 -7.09 -1.39 19.33
C LEU A 13 -8.39 -1.68 18.56
N SER A 14 -8.33 -1.65 17.22
CA SER A 14 -9.50 -1.94 16.39
C SER A 14 -10.00 -3.38 16.55
N SER A 15 -9.09 -4.35 16.65
CA SER A 15 -9.43 -5.76 16.86
C SER A 15 -10.05 -6.00 18.23
N THR A 16 -9.50 -5.35 19.27
CA THR A 16 -10.07 -5.39 20.62
C THR A 16 -11.51 -4.86 20.62
N VAL A 17 -11.77 -3.70 20.01
CA VAL A 17 -13.13 -3.14 19.90
C VAL A 17 -14.08 -4.10 19.19
N TRP A 18 -13.66 -4.70 18.07
CA TRP A 18 -14.49 -5.69 17.35
C TRP A 18 -14.82 -6.92 18.21
N LEU A 19 -13.87 -7.46 18.98
CA LEU A 19 -14.13 -8.58 19.90
C LEU A 19 -15.14 -8.22 20.98
N PHE A 20 -15.05 -7.02 21.57
CA PHE A 20 -16.03 -6.54 22.55
C PHE A 20 -17.45 -6.45 21.97
N LEU A 21 -17.56 -6.08 20.69
CA LEU A 21 -18.81 -6.03 19.95
C LEU A 21 -19.37 -7.43 19.61
N VAL A 22 -18.52 -8.40 19.27
CA VAL A 22 -18.95 -9.79 19.00
C VAL A 22 -19.39 -10.54 20.26
N LEU A 23 -18.79 -10.22 21.41
CA LEU A 23 -19.10 -10.86 22.69
C LEU A 23 -20.34 -10.23 23.40
N ASP A 24 -21.03 -9.29 22.77
CA ASP A 24 -22.19 -8.56 23.32
C ASP A 24 -21.93 -7.93 24.72
N ILE A 25 -20.67 -7.63 25.05
CA ILE A 25 -20.28 -7.05 26.35
C ILE A 25 -20.82 -5.62 26.50
N ILE A 26 -21.07 -4.94 25.38
CA ILE A 26 -21.67 -3.60 25.34
C ILE A 26 -23.11 -3.77 24.85
N PRO A 27 -24.13 -3.44 25.66
CA PRO A 27 -25.53 -3.53 25.24
C PRO A 27 -25.85 -2.38 24.28
N ILE A 28 -25.48 -2.53 23.02
CA ILE A 28 -25.86 -1.63 21.94
C ILE A 28 -27.15 -2.21 21.35
N PRO A 29 -28.26 -1.46 21.29
CA PRO A 29 -29.51 -1.93 20.69
C PRO A 29 -29.36 -1.99 19.17
N LEU A 30 -28.65 -3.00 18.69
CA LEU A 30 -28.50 -3.31 17.29
C LEU A 30 -29.56 -4.34 16.89
N PRO A 31 -30.14 -4.23 15.67
CA PRO A 31 -31.05 -5.24 15.17
C PRO A 31 -30.34 -6.60 15.10
N THR A 32 -30.99 -7.64 15.61
CA THR A 32 -30.45 -9.01 15.72
C THR A 32 -29.87 -9.57 14.42
N PHE A 33 -30.38 -9.11 13.28
CA PHE A 33 -29.86 -9.44 11.96
C PHE A 33 -28.40 -9.00 11.77
N LEU A 34 -28.05 -7.77 12.18
CA LEU A 34 -26.69 -7.24 12.02
C LEU A 34 -25.71 -7.98 12.94
N THR A 35 -26.04 -8.15 14.22
CA THR A 35 -25.17 -8.82 15.19
C THR A 35 -24.87 -10.26 14.80
N SER A 36 -25.88 -11.01 14.34
CA SER A 36 -25.68 -12.42 13.99
C SER A 36 -25.00 -12.65 12.63
N ASN A 37 -25.19 -11.76 11.65
CA ASN A 37 -24.74 -12.02 10.27
C ASN A 37 -23.60 -11.11 9.81
N ILE A 38 -23.66 -9.81 10.11
CA ILE A 38 -22.69 -8.84 9.54
C ILE A 38 -21.42 -8.75 10.38
N LEU A 39 -21.55 -8.75 11.70
CA LEU A 39 -20.43 -8.59 12.63
C LEU A 39 -19.35 -9.67 12.51
N PRO A 40 -19.66 -10.98 12.42
CA PRO A 40 -18.64 -12.01 12.26
C PRO A 40 -17.95 -12.00 10.89
N ILE A 41 -18.65 -11.54 9.84
CA ILE A 41 -18.14 -11.50 8.45
C ILE A 41 -17.36 -10.21 8.15
N LEU A 42 -17.56 -9.16 8.93
CA LEU A 42 -16.91 -7.86 8.78
C LEU A 42 -15.38 -7.93 8.55
N PRO A 43 -14.58 -8.67 9.34
CA PRO A 43 -13.12 -8.73 9.12
C PRO A 43 -12.75 -9.36 7.78
N PHE A 44 -13.49 -10.39 7.33
CA PHE A 44 -13.27 -11.01 6.03
C PHE A 44 -13.65 -10.07 4.88
N TYR A 45 -14.77 -9.35 5.02
CA TYR A 45 -15.19 -8.36 4.02
C TYR A 45 -14.15 -7.23 3.86
N LEU A 46 -13.60 -6.76 4.98
CA LEU A 46 -12.53 -5.75 4.99
C LEU A 46 -11.25 -6.28 4.33
N LEU A 47 -10.89 -7.53 4.61
CA LEU A 47 -9.73 -8.18 3.96
C LEU A 47 -9.90 -8.30 2.45
N ILE A 48 -11.07 -8.74 1.98
CA ILE A 48 -11.36 -8.91 0.55
C ILE A 48 -11.36 -7.56 -0.17
N SER A 49 -12.03 -6.55 0.39
CA SER A 49 -12.05 -5.20 -0.19
C SER A 49 -10.66 -4.56 -0.21
N PHE A 50 -9.87 -4.72 0.84
CA PHE A 50 -8.49 -4.26 0.89
C PHE A 50 -7.62 -4.98 -0.16
N GLY A 51 -7.77 -6.29 -0.31
CA GLY A 51 -7.09 -7.07 -1.34
C GLY A 51 -7.44 -6.59 -2.75
N SER A 52 -8.73 -6.44 -3.05
CA SER A 52 -9.19 -5.92 -4.34
C SER A 52 -8.67 -4.51 -4.62
N TYR A 53 -8.70 -3.62 -3.63
CA TYR A 53 -8.13 -2.28 -3.74
C TYR A 53 -6.63 -2.31 -4.03
N ALA A 54 -5.87 -3.15 -3.33
CA ALA A 54 -4.43 -3.30 -3.55
C ALA A 54 -4.13 -3.79 -4.96
N LEU A 55 -4.87 -4.80 -5.45
CA LEU A 55 -4.73 -5.30 -6.83
C LEU A 55 -5.07 -4.23 -7.87
N CYS A 56 -6.20 -3.52 -7.70
CA CYS A 56 -6.57 -2.43 -8.60
C CYS A 56 -5.52 -1.31 -8.62
N ASN A 57 -4.99 -0.93 -7.45
CA ASN A 57 -3.96 0.09 -7.36
C ASN A 57 -2.68 -0.35 -8.06
N ILE A 58 -2.24 -1.59 -7.86
CA ILE A 58 -1.06 -2.15 -8.54
C ILE A 58 -1.30 -2.19 -10.06
N GLY A 59 -2.45 -2.69 -10.50
CA GLY A 59 -2.82 -2.73 -11.92
C GLY A 59 -2.86 -1.34 -12.57
N TYR A 60 -3.42 -0.36 -11.87
CA TYR A 60 -3.46 1.02 -12.34
C TYR A 60 -2.06 1.63 -12.46
N ASN A 61 -1.18 1.40 -11.47
CA ASN A 61 0.21 1.87 -11.53
C ASN A 61 1.02 1.16 -12.61
N LEU A 62 0.75 -0.12 -12.89
CA LEU A 62 1.35 -0.85 -14.01
C LEU A 62 0.91 -0.28 -15.37
N MET A 63 -0.39 0.00 -15.53
CA MET A 63 -0.91 0.64 -16.74
C MET A 63 -0.40 2.07 -16.92
N THR A 64 -0.13 2.76 -15.81
CA THR A 64 0.35 4.15 -15.77
C THR A 64 1.86 4.20 -15.48
N PHE A 65 2.63 3.16 -15.83
CA PHE A 65 4.08 3.24 -15.79
C PHE A 65 4.48 4.52 -16.51
N ARG A 66 5.05 5.49 -15.77
CA ARG A 66 5.50 6.76 -16.32
C ARG A 66 6.67 6.42 -17.23
N GLU A 67 6.38 6.17 -18.49
CA GLU A 67 7.36 6.34 -19.54
C GLU A 67 7.73 7.82 -19.49
N CYS A 68 8.84 8.13 -18.82
CA CYS A 68 9.48 9.45 -18.88
C CYS A 68 10.59 9.35 -19.94
N PRO A 69 10.25 9.39 -21.25
CA PRO A 69 11.24 9.30 -22.31
C PRO A 69 12.27 10.42 -22.19
N ASP A 70 11.86 11.61 -21.76
CA ASP A 70 12.73 12.77 -21.60
C ASP A 70 13.86 12.53 -20.59
N GLU A 71 13.56 11.92 -19.44
CA GLU A 71 14.56 11.58 -18.41
C GLU A 71 15.52 10.49 -18.90
N TYR A 72 15.02 9.52 -19.68
CA TYR A 72 15.84 8.51 -20.33
C TYR A 72 16.83 9.12 -21.33
N TYR A 73 16.36 9.99 -22.23
CA TYR A 73 17.22 10.65 -23.22
C TYR A 73 18.25 11.56 -22.56
N LYS A 74 17.86 12.30 -21.52
CA LYS A 74 18.76 13.18 -20.77
C LYS A 74 19.87 12.40 -20.08
N LEU A 75 19.55 11.29 -19.42
CA LEU A 75 20.52 10.39 -18.82
C LEU A 75 21.50 9.81 -19.86
N MET A 76 20.97 9.44 -21.04
CA MET A 76 21.81 8.88 -22.10
C MET A 76 22.76 9.92 -22.71
N SER A 77 22.32 11.18 -22.80
CA SER A 77 23.15 12.32 -23.17
C SER A 77 24.31 12.51 -22.19
N GLU A 78 24.04 12.56 -20.87
CA GLU A 78 25.07 12.70 -19.83
C GLU A 78 26.08 11.55 -19.85
N ILE A 79 25.65 10.32 -20.12
CA ILE A 79 26.55 9.17 -20.30
C ILE A 79 27.47 9.39 -21.49
N SER A 80 26.94 9.87 -22.62
CA SER A 80 27.75 10.12 -23.83
C SER A 80 28.80 11.21 -23.62
N GLU A 81 28.44 12.28 -22.92
CA GLU A 81 29.34 13.38 -22.57
C GLU A 81 30.43 12.91 -21.60
N SER A 82 30.05 12.16 -20.56
CA SER A 82 30.98 11.60 -19.58
C SER A 82 31.99 10.63 -20.23
N LYS A 83 31.56 9.82 -21.21
CA LYS A 83 32.45 8.94 -21.97
C LYS A 83 33.46 9.74 -22.81
N GLN A 84 33.01 10.80 -23.49
CA GLN A 84 33.91 11.65 -24.26
C GLN A 84 34.92 12.37 -23.36
N PHE A 85 34.47 12.85 -22.19
CA PHE A 85 35.35 13.45 -21.20
C PHE A 85 36.41 12.46 -20.68
N LEU A 86 36.04 11.20 -20.39
CA LEU A 86 37.01 10.18 -19.96
C LEU A 86 38.04 9.86 -21.05
N LEU A 87 37.60 9.73 -22.31
CA LEU A 87 38.49 9.52 -23.44
C LEU A 87 39.46 10.70 -23.64
N ALA A 88 38.97 11.94 -23.50
CA ALA A 88 39.79 13.14 -23.58
C ALA A 88 40.86 13.22 -22.47
N ASN A 89 40.57 12.65 -21.30
CA ASN A 89 41.52 12.53 -20.18
C ASN A 89 42.42 11.29 -20.28
N GLY A 90 42.42 10.58 -21.42
CA GLY A 90 43.29 9.43 -21.67
C GLY A 90 42.88 8.13 -20.97
N ILE A 91 41.69 8.10 -20.36
CA ILE A 91 41.14 6.93 -19.66
C ILE A 91 40.34 6.13 -20.70
N LYS A 92 40.85 4.94 -21.06
CA LYS A 92 40.15 4.04 -22.00
C LYS A 92 39.00 3.35 -21.27
N LEU A 93 37.78 3.49 -21.83
CA LEU A 93 36.58 2.81 -21.38
C LEU A 93 36.48 1.41 -22.00
#